data_AF-A0AAD0W4G2-F1
#
_entry.id   AF-A0AAD0W4G2-F1
#
_cell.length_a   1.000
_cell.length_b   1.000
_cell.length_c   1.000
_cell.angle_alpha   90.00
_cell.angle_beta   90.00
_cell.angle_gamma   90.00
#
_symmetry.space_group_name_H-M   'P 1'
#
loop_
_entity.id
_entity.type
_entity.pdbx_description
1 polymer ?
#
loop_
_entity_poly.entity_id
_entity_poly.type
_entity_poly.pdbx_seq_one_letter_code
_entity_poly.pdbx_strand_id
1 'polypeptide(L)'
;MYKLVMAVGALTLMTACSKQPELEQRTESAPTEATSPLAQYKVQAEALLADIRIEKDAAALKTQSADLVTLSRTLLKEFVAKHPQCQTYLDALDKAADIIPTLPLEEIETGYHADGKLPKFDDPVCYHAKDLLVHPATVQAIAMKGFSGAEDYKSAEMEIVEVIAHFDQVERALK
;
A
#
# COMPACT_ATOMS: atom_id res chain seq x y z
N MET A 1 -35.14 46.96 -22.54
CA MET A 1 -34.65 48.35 -22.65
C MET A 1 -35.17 49.15 -21.47
N TYR A 2 -34.42 50.14 -20.99
CA TYR A 2 -34.53 50.94 -19.74
C TYR A 2 -33.86 50.33 -18.50
N LYS A 3 -33.00 51.03 -17.75
CA LYS A 3 -32.13 52.19 -17.98
C LYS A 3 -31.11 52.17 -16.82
N LEU A 4 -29.86 52.42 -17.14
CA LEU A 4 -28.75 52.61 -16.21
C LEU A 4 -29.02 53.83 -15.30
N VAL A 5 -28.77 53.72 -14.00
CA VAL A 5 -28.40 54.86 -13.17
C VAL A 5 -27.18 54.45 -12.34
N MET A 6 -26.03 54.98 -12.75
CA MET A 6 -24.84 55.11 -11.92
C MET A 6 -25.07 56.20 -10.85
N ALA A 7 -24.49 56.04 -9.66
CA ALA A 7 -23.54 57.01 -9.10
C ALA A 7 -23.05 56.62 -7.70
N VAL A 8 -21.70 56.60 -7.55
CA VAL A 8 -20.87 57.29 -6.52
C VAL A 8 -21.31 57.12 -5.05
N GLY A 9 -20.57 56.54 -4.13
CA GLY A 9 -19.13 56.64 -3.86
C GLY A 9 -18.94 57.36 -2.52
N ALA A 10 -18.44 56.66 -1.49
CA ALA A 10 -17.83 57.27 -0.31
C ALA A 10 -16.93 56.23 0.39
N LEU A 11 -15.62 56.47 0.29
CA LEU A 11 -14.57 55.78 1.02
C LEU A 11 -14.58 56.34 2.46
N THR A 12 -14.74 55.49 3.47
CA THR A 12 -14.45 55.86 4.87
C THR A 12 -13.41 54.90 5.43
N LEU A 13 -12.17 55.37 5.47
CA LEU A 13 -11.08 54.79 6.25
C LEU A 13 -11.34 55.10 7.73
N MET A 14 -11.59 54.07 8.53
CA MET A 14 -11.50 54.15 9.98
C MET A 14 -10.32 53.29 10.43
N THR A 15 -9.20 53.94 10.69
CA THR A 15 -8.03 53.36 11.35
C THR A 15 -8.34 53.19 12.84
N ALA A 16 -8.67 51.95 13.25
CA ALA A 16 -8.69 51.57 14.65
C ALA A 16 -7.39 50.81 14.97
N CYS A 17 -6.48 51.46 15.67
CA CYS A 17 -5.36 50.79 16.35
C CYS A 17 -5.92 49.95 17.49
N SER A 18 -6.10 48.65 17.27
CA SER A 18 -6.19 47.67 18.35
C SER A 18 -4.82 47.01 18.50
N LYS A 19 -4.19 47.24 19.65
CA LYS A 19 -3.06 46.45 20.15
C LYS A 19 -3.37 44.97 19.95
N GLN A 20 -2.61 44.33 19.09
CA GLN A 20 -2.69 42.89 18.86
C GLN A 20 -1.99 42.22 20.05
N PRO A 21 -2.69 41.38 20.84
CA PRO A 21 -1.97 40.44 21.68
C PRO A 21 -1.26 39.48 20.75
N GLU A 22 0.06 39.41 20.91
CA GLU A 22 0.93 38.42 20.31
C GLU A 22 0.36 37.05 20.68
N LEU A 23 -0.39 36.45 19.76
CA LEU A 23 -0.72 35.04 19.80
C LEU A 23 0.62 34.34 19.58
N GLU A 24 1.27 33.98 20.68
CA GLU A 24 2.27 32.94 20.68
C GLU A 24 1.69 31.78 19.88
N GLN A 25 2.27 31.53 18.70
CA GLN A 25 2.06 30.29 17.98
C GLN A 25 2.58 29.18 18.89
N ARG A 26 1.68 28.65 19.72
CA ARG A 26 1.80 27.32 20.27
C ARG A 26 1.74 26.40 19.06
N THR A 27 2.92 26.11 18.50
CA THR A 27 3.10 24.95 17.64
C THR A 27 2.85 23.74 18.53
N GLU A 28 1.58 23.40 18.69
CA GLU A 28 1.18 22.08 19.15
C GLU A 28 1.51 21.16 17.98
N SER A 29 2.78 20.74 17.92
CA SER A 29 3.18 19.59 17.14
C SER A 29 2.35 18.43 17.69
N ALA A 30 1.29 18.07 16.98
CA ALA A 30 0.65 16.79 17.18
C ALA A 30 1.76 15.73 17.18
N PRO A 31 1.76 14.77 18.12
CA PRO A 31 2.66 13.64 18.01
C PRO A 31 2.39 12.99 16.67
N THR A 32 3.35 13.00 15.75
CA THR A 32 3.33 12.10 14.61
C THR A 32 3.46 10.72 15.20
N GLU A 33 2.34 10.09 15.60
CA GLU A 33 2.35 8.67 15.95
C GLU A 33 2.95 7.96 14.75
N ALA A 34 4.05 7.25 14.98
CA ALA A 34 4.66 6.44 13.94
C ALA A 34 3.60 5.43 13.48
N THR A 35 3.10 5.59 12.26
CA THR A 35 2.09 4.69 11.68
C THR A 35 2.62 3.26 11.74
N SER A 36 1.84 2.32 12.29
CA SER A 36 2.26 0.92 12.38
C SER A 36 2.52 0.33 10.99
N PRO A 37 3.41 -0.68 10.85
CA PRO A 37 3.64 -1.37 9.58
C PRO A 37 2.34 -1.87 8.93
N LEU A 38 1.38 -2.32 9.74
CA LEU A 38 0.08 -2.78 9.27
C LEU A 38 -0.75 -1.66 8.65
N ALA A 39 -0.81 -0.49 9.29
CA ALA A 39 -1.51 0.67 8.75
C ALA A 39 -0.80 1.24 7.50
N GLN A 40 0.54 1.24 7.48
CA GLN A 40 1.31 1.62 6.29
C GLN A 40 1.02 0.71 5.11
N TYR A 41 0.89 -0.61 5.36
CA TYR A 41 0.69 -1.59 4.32
C TYR A 41 -0.64 -1.37 3.60
N LYS A 42 -1.72 -1.17 4.36
CA LYS A 42 -3.04 -0.88 3.79
C LYS A 42 -3.00 0.35 2.89
N VAL A 43 -2.42 1.45 3.37
CA VAL A 43 -2.33 2.71 2.62
C VAL A 43 -1.51 2.51 1.33
N GLN A 44 -0.38 1.80 1.39
CA GLN A 44 0.44 1.55 0.22
C GLN A 44 -0.22 0.60 -0.80
N ALA A 45 -0.95 -0.42 -0.33
CA ALA A 45 -1.70 -1.33 -1.20
C ALA A 45 -2.84 -0.59 -1.92
N GLU A 46 -3.60 0.24 -1.21
CA GLU A 46 -4.66 1.08 -1.80
C GLU A 46 -4.08 2.10 -2.80
N ALA A 47 -2.93 2.70 -2.50
CA ALA A 47 -2.24 3.62 -3.39
C ALA A 47 -1.73 2.92 -4.66
N LEU A 48 -1.13 1.73 -4.52
CA LEU A 48 -0.70 0.93 -5.66
C LEU A 48 -1.89 0.54 -6.55
N LEU A 49 -3.01 0.11 -5.96
CA LEU A 49 -4.23 -0.20 -6.70
C LEU A 49 -4.74 1.01 -7.51
N ALA A 50 -4.74 2.19 -6.89
CA ALA A 50 -5.15 3.41 -7.56
C ALA A 50 -4.22 3.75 -8.75
N ASP A 51 -2.91 3.61 -8.56
CA ASP A 51 -1.91 3.87 -9.60
C ASP A 51 -1.96 2.84 -10.75
N ILE A 52 -2.25 1.57 -10.46
CA ILE A 52 -2.50 0.54 -11.49
C ILE A 52 -3.72 0.91 -12.34
N ARG A 53 -4.82 1.35 -11.72
CA ARG A 53 -6.08 1.70 -12.41
C ARG A 53 -5.99 2.90 -13.34
N ILE A 54 -5.03 3.79 -13.11
CA ILE A 54 -4.75 4.92 -14.00
C ILE A 54 -3.59 4.63 -14.96
N GLU A 55 -3.18 3.37 -15.05
CA GLU A 55 -2.13 2.87 -15.94
C GLU A 55 -0.80 3.61 -15.78
N LYS A 56 -0.36 3.80 -14.53
CA LYS A 56 0.94 4.44 -14.25
C LYS A 56 2.09 3.64 -14.85
N ASP A 57 3.23 4.32 -15.03
CA ASP A 57 4.39 3.72 -15.69
C ASP A 57 4.96 2.54 -14.88
N ALA A 58 5.53 1.57 -15.61
CA ALA A 58 6.05 0.34 -15.04
C ALA A 58 7.15 0.55 -13.98
N ALA A 59 7.95 1.63 -14.10
CA ALA A 59 9.00 1.88 -13.13
C ALA A 59 8.42 2.32 -11.77
N ALA A 60 7.41 3.19 -11.78
CA ALA A 60 6.67 3.57 -10.58
C ALA A 60 5.99 2.36 -9.93
N LEU A 61 5.26 1.56 -10.71
CA LEU A 61 4.56 0.38 -10.20
C LEU A 61 5.53 -0.67 -9.64
N LYS A 62 6.70 -0.84 -10.28
CA LYS A 62 7.78 -1.70 -9.78
C LYS A 62 8.29 -1.23 -8.41
N THR A 63 8.52 0.07 -8.24
CA THR A 63 8.98 0.62 -6.95
C THR A 63 7.94 0.41 -5.86
N GLN A 64 6.68 0.76 -6.12
CA GLN A 64 5.60 0.63 -5.14
C GLN A 64 5.34 -0.82 -4.73
N SER A 65 5.36 -1.75 -5.69
CA SER A 65 5.22 -3.18 -5.39
C SER A 65 6.41 -3.73 -4.61
N ALA A 66 7.64 -3.28 -4.90
CA ALA A 66 8.83 -3.64 -4.11
C ALA A 66 8.81 -3.09 -2.67
N ASP A 67 8.28 -1.87 -2.48
CA ASP A 67 8.09 -1.28 -1.16
C ASP A 67 7.07 -2.10 -0.34
N LEU A 68 5.97 -2.54 -0.97
CA LEU A 68 5.03 -3.46 -0.35
C LEU A 68 5.67 -4.80 -0.01
N VAL A 69 6.45 -5.43 -0.89
CA VAL A 69 7.20 -6.66 -0.57
C VAL A 69 8.06 -6.46 0.68
N THR A 70 8.79 -5.35 0.76
CA THR A 70 9.62 -5.01 1.93
C THR A 70 8.80 -4.91 3.21
N LEU A 71 7.63 -4.26 3.12
CA LEU A 71 6.72 -4.12 4.25
C LEU A 71 6.09 -5.46 4.65
N SER A 72 5.75 -6.32 3.69
CA SER A 72 5.29 -7.68 3.93
C SER A 72 6.29 -8.45 4.76
N ARG A 73 7.60 -8.39 4.43
CA ARG A 73 8.65 -9.08 5.20
C ARG A 73 8.69 -8.63 6.67
N THR A 74 8.39 -7.36 6.94
CA THR A 74 8.24 -6.86 8.32
C THR A 74 7.00 -7.47 8.99
N LEU A 75 5.86 -7.42 8.31
CA LEU A 75 4.61 -7.98 8.82
C LEU A 75 4.66 -9.49 9.03
N LEU A 76 5.35 -10.25 8.17
CA LEU A 76 5.53 -11.69 8.33
C LEU A 76 6.25 -12.02 9.65
N LYS A 77 7.27 -11.23 10.02
CA LYS A 77 7.99 -11.42 11.29
C LYS A 77 7.09 -11.13 12.49
N GLU A 78 6.32 -10.05 12.43
CA GLU A 78 5.33 -9.71 13.47
C GLU A 78 4.24 -10.80 13.57
N PHE A 79 3.82 -11.33 12.43
CA PHE A 79 2.81 -12.37 12.34
C PHE A 79 3.30 -13.68 12.96
N VAL A 80 4.52 -14.12 12.62
CA VAL A 80 5.15 -15.31 13.22
C VAL A 80 5.30 -15.17 14.73
N ALA A 81 5.57 -13.97 15.25
CA ALA A 81 5.66 -13.75 16.69
C ALA A 81 4.33 -14.00 17.42
N LYS A 82 3.18 -13.78 16.76
CA LYS A 82 1.84 -14.11 17.29
C LYS A 82 1.34 -15.51 16.90
N HIS A 83 1.78 -16.01 15.76
CA HIS A 83 1.37 -17.29 15.15
C HIS A 83 2.61 -18.15 14.87
N PRO A 84 3.29 -18.68 15.91
CA PRO A 84 4.54 -19.42 15.75
C PRO A 84 4.37 -20.70 14.93
N GLN A 85 3.15 -21.24 14.82
CA GLN A 85 2.84 -22.37 13.94
C GLN A 85 3.08 -22.05 12.45
N CYS A 86 3.08 -20.77 12.07
CA CYS A 86 3.36 -20.35 10.69
C CYS A 86 4.85 -20.19 10.38
N GLN A 87 5.74 -20.31 11.38
CA GLN A 87 7.15 -19.93 11.23
C GLN A 87 7.85 -20.65 10.08
N THR A 88 7.78 -21.98 10.01
CA THR A 88 8.48 -22.74 8.96
C THR A 88 8.02 -22.35 7.56
N TYR A 89 6.72 -22.08 7.41
CA TYR A 89 6.11 -21.68 6.14
C TYR A 89 6.50 -20.25 5.73
N LEU A 90 6.35 -19.29 6.64
CA LEU A 90 6.63 -17.88 6.34
C LEU A 90 8.14 -17.57 6.28
N ASP A 91 8.99 -18.31 7.01
CA ASP A 91 10.45 -18.21 6.88
C ASP A 91 10.93 -18.74 5.51
N ALA A 92 10.28 -19.78 4.98
CA ALA A 92 10.59 -20.29 3.65
C ALA A 92 10.21 -19.27 2.56
N LEU A 93 9.07 -18.60 2.73
CA LEU A 93 8.65 -17.51 1.85
C LEU A 93 9.59 -16.31 1.92
N ASP A 94 9.96 -15.83 3.12
CA ASP A 94 10.84 -14.67 3.29
C ASP A 94 12.21 -14.89 2.62
N LYS A 95 12.75 -16.11 2.67
CA LYS A 95 14.00 -16.49 1.96
C LYS A 95 13.88 -16.41 0.45
N ALA A 96 12.67 -16.57 -0.09
CA ALA A 96 12.42 -16.49 -1.53
C ALA A 96 12.02 -15.09 -2.00
N ALA A 97 11.77 -14.15 -1.08
CA ALA A 97 11.20 -12.83 -1.39
C ALA A 97 11.98 -12.05 -2.47
N ASP A 98 13.31 -12.12 -2.45
CA ASP A 98 14.16 -11.42 -3.41
C ASP A 98 14.21 -12.10 -4.80
N ILE A 99 13.83 -13.38 -4.87
CA ILE A 99 13.86 -14.19 -6.10
C ILE A 99 12.50 -14.17 -6.79
N ILE A 100 11.39 -14.20 -6.05
CA ILE A 100 10.02 -14.28 -6.60
C ILE A 100 9.79 -13.26 -7.74
N PRO A 101 10.11 -11.95 -7.58
CA PRO A 101 9.88 -10.96 -8.64
C PRO A 101 10.66 -11.21 -9.94
N THR A 102 11.70 -12.05 -9.90
CA THR A 102 12.56 -12.37 -11.05
C THR A 102 12.09 -13.59 -11.85
N LEU A 103 11.08 -14.30 -11.34
CA LEU A 103 10.62 -15.56 -11.93
C LEU A 103 9.65 -15.34 -13.13
N PRO A 104 9.49 -16.35 -14.00
CA PRO A 104 8.34 -16.46 -14.89
C PRO A 104 7.03 -16.40 -14.08
N LEU A 105 5.97 -15.76 -14.62
CA LEU A 105 4.70 -15.62 -13.88
C LEU A 105 4.12 -16.99 -13.53
N GLU A 106 4.12 -17.93 -14.47
CA GLU A 106 3.69 -19.33 -14.23
C GLU A 106 4.44 -20.00 -13.06
N GLU A 107 5.71 -19.67 -12.86
CA GLU A 107 6.51 -20.21 -11.76
C GLU A 107 6.15 -19.54 -10.42
N ILE A 108 5.69 -18.29 -10.43
CA ILE A 108 5.12 -17.61 -9.27
C ILE A 108 3.76 -18.24 -8.93
N GLU A 109 2.89 -18.41 -9.93
CA GLU A 109 1.57 -19.03 -9.78
C GLU A 109 1.66 -20.43 -9.16
N THR A 110 2.43 -21.30 -9.79
CA THR A 110 2.51 -22.71 -9.36
C THR A 110 3.40 -22.89 -8.12
N GLY A 111 4.42 -22.04 -7.96
CA GLY A 111 5.40 -22.18 -6.88
C GLY A 111 5.00 -21.51 -5.57
N TYR A 112 4.37 -20.34 -5.62
CA TYR A 112 4.16 -19.48 -4.46
C TYR A 112 2.69 -19.10 -4.24
N HIS A 113 1.89 -18.89 -5.29
CA HIS A 113 0.43 -18.76 -5.11
C HIS A 113 -0.19 -20.11 -4.74
N ALA A 114 0.15 -21.17 -5.46
CA ALA A 114 -0.32 -22.54 -5.24
C ALA A 114 0.59 -23.42 -4.35
N ASP A 115 1.51 -22.80 -3.62
CA ASP A 115 2.38 -23.44 -2.62
C ASP A 115 3.33 -24.55 -3.12
N GLY A 116 3.54 -24.72 -4.43
CA GLY A 116 4.37 -25.81 -4.97
C GLY A 116 5.85 -25.81 -4.53
N LYS A 117 6.36 -24.66 -4.07
CA LYS A 117 7.74 -24.49 -3.57
C LYS A 117 7.82 -24.20 -2.07
N LEU A 118 6.68 -24.10 -1.39
CA LEU A 118 6.64 -23.81 0.04
C LEU A 118 6.40 -25.11 0.83
N PRO A 119 6.88 -25.21 2.08
CA PRO A 119 6.53 -26.34 2.93
C PRO A 119 5.02 -26.32 3.21
N LYS A 120 4.48 -27.45 3.65
CA LYS A 120 3.07 -27.51 4.07
C LYS A 120 2.84 -26.64 5.32
N PHE A 121 1.64 -26.09 5.43
CA PHE A 121 1.13 -25.44 6.63
C PHE A 121 -0.16 -26.14 7.08
N ASP A 122 -0.46 -26.06 8.38
CA ASP A 122 -1.62 -26.74 8.98
C ASP A 122 -2.75 -25.77 9.37
N ASP A 123 -2.49 -24.46 9.32
CA ASP A 123 -3.45 -23.41 9.69
C ASP A 123 -3.65 -22.40 8.53
N PRO A 124 -4.88 -22.24 8.01
CA PRO A 124 -5.19 -21.29 6.94
C PRO A 124 -4.77 -19.85 7.22
N VAL A 125 -4.57 -19.47 8.48
CA VAL A 125 -4.10 -18.13 8.83
C VAL A 125 -2.70 -17.84 8.26
N CYS A 126 -1.87 -18.87 8.11
CA CYS A 126 -0.53 -18.74 7.53
C CYS A 126 -0.58 -18.39 6.04
N TYR A 127 -1.54 -18.96 5.32
CA TYR A 127 -1.76 -18.73 3.89
C TYR A 127 -2.09 -17.25 3.62
N HIS A 128 -2.97 -16.64 4.43
CA HIS A 128 -3.29 -15.21 4.28
C HIS A 128 -2.09 -14.29 4.53
N ALA A 129 -1.23 -14.64 5.49
CA ALA A 129 0.00 -13.87 5.72
C ALA A 129 0.98 -13.99 4.54
N LYS A 130 1.12 -15.19 3.95
CA LYS A 130 1.95 -15.43 2.77
C LYS A 130 1.54 -14.52 1.61
N ASP A 131 0.25 -14.40 1.36
CA ASP A 131 -0.28 -13.66 0.22
C ASP A 131 -0.02 -12.15 0.31
N LEU A 132 0.22 -11.60 1.50
CA LEU A 132 0.72 -10.23 1.63
C LEU A 132 2.04 -10.00 0.90
N LEU A 133 2.87 -11.03 0.72
CA LEU A 133 4.14 -10.93 0.01
C LEU A 133 4.01 -11.35 -1.46
N VAL A 134 3.31 -12.45 -1.74
CA VAL A 134 3.30 -13.04 -3.09
C VAL A 134 2.57 -12.15 -4.09
N HIS A 135 1.42 -11.57 -3.75
CA HIS A 135 0.71 -10.70 -4.70
C HIS A 135 1.52 -9.45 -5.08
N PRO A 136 2.10 -8.66 -4.15
CA PRO A 136 2.95 -7.54 -4.55
C PRO A 136 4.20 -7.98 -5.31
N ALA A 137 4.81 -9.11 -4.95
CA ALA A 137 5.95 -9.65 -5.70
C ALA A 137 5.57 -10.05 -7.14
N THR A 138 4.34 -10.51 -7.36
CA THR A 138 3.79 -10.81 -8.70
C THR A 138 3.60 -9.53 -9.50
N VAL A 139 3.03 -8.48 -8.91
CA VAL A 139 2.96 -7.16 -9.55
C VAL A 139 4.34 -6.62 -9.90
N GLN A 140 5.32 -6.79 -9.00
CA GLN A 140 6.70 -6.41 -9.27
C GLN A 140 7.28 -7.18 -10.46
N ALA A 141 6.99 -8.48 -10.58
CA ALA A 141 7.42 -9.31 -11.71
C ALA A 141 6.79 -8.86 -13.05
N ILE A 142 5.50 -8.50 -13.05
CA ILE A 142 4.81 -7.91 -14.20
C ILE A 142 5.50 -6.59 -14.58
N ALA A 143 5.70 -5.69 -13.61
CA ALA A 143 6.32 -4.40 -13.82
C ALA A 143 7.77 -4.50 -14.35
N MET A 144 8.53 -5.50 -13.91
CA MET A 144 9.90 -5.77 -14.38
C MET A 144 9.96 -6.23 -15.84
N LYS A 145 8.90 -6.88 -16.34
CA LYS A 145 8.76 -7.25 -17.77
C LYS A 145 8.25 -6.08 -18.62
N GLY A 146 7.72 -5.05 -17.96
CA GLY A 146 7.05 -3.91 -18.57
C GLY A 146 5.57 -4.20 -18.80
N PHE A 147 4.72 -3.21 -18.54
CA PHE A 147 3.31 -3.27 -18.89
C PHE A 147 3.18 -3.02 -20.40
N SER A 148 2.82 -4.06 -21.13
CA SER A 148 2.76 -4.10 -22.59
C SER A 148 1.34 -3.92 -23.15
N GLY A 149 0.31 -4.04 -22.31
CA GLY A 149 -1.08 -3.81 -22.67
C GLY A 149 -2.04 -3.89 -21.48
N ALA A 150 -3.33 -3.69 -21.77
CA ALA A 150 -4.38 -3.63 -20.76
C ALA A 150 -4.51 -4.90 -19.88
N GLU A 151 -4.18 -6.07 -20.43
CA GLU A 151 -4.21 -7.32 -19.65
C GLU A 151 -3.15 -7.35 -18.54
N ASP A 152 -2.00 -6.68 -18.71
CA ASP A 152 -0.99 -6.60 -17.66
C ASP A 152 -1.49 -5.76 -16.48
N TYR A 153 -2.15 -4.62 -16.77
CA TYR A 153 -2.78 -3.76 -15.76
C TYR A 153 -3.92 -4.46 -15.04
N LYS A 154 -4.75 -5.19 -15.79
CA LYS A 154 -5.84 -5.99 -15.21
C LYS A 154 -5.31 -7.11 -14.33
N SER A 155 -4.25 -7.80 -14.75
CA SER A 155 -3.58 -8.82 -13.94
C SER A 155 -3.06 -8.21 -12.63
N ALA A 156 -2.30 -7.11 -12.72
CA ALA A 156 -1.80 -6.42 -11.55
C ALA A 156 -2.92 -5.89 -10.63
N GLU A 157 -4.03 -5.42 -11.20
CA GLU A 157 -5.20 -5.01 -10.41
C GLU A 157 -5.77 -6.18 -9.60
N MET A 158 -5.93 -7.36 -10.22
CA MET A 158 -6.44 -8.55 -9.53
C MET A 158 -5.52 -8.95 -8.37
N GLU A 159 -4.20 -8.96 -8.58
CA GLU A 159 -3.22 -9.23 -7.51
C GLU A 159 -3.41 -8.31 -6.30
N ILE A 160 -3.59 -7.00 -6.51
CA ILE A 160 -3.73 -6.05 -5.40
C ILE A 160 -5.15 -6.06 -4.80
N VAL A 161 -6.18 -6.42 -5.55
CA VAL A 161 -7.51 -6.66 -4.97
C VAL A 161 -7.48 -7.88 -4.04
N GLU A 162 -6.81 -8.96 -4.46
CA GLU A 162 -6.63 -10.16 -3.63
C GLU A 162 -5.80 -9.85 -2.39
N VAL A 163 -4.68 -9.11 -2.52
CA VAL A 163 -3.85 -8.77 -1.36
C VAL A 163 -4.59 -7.93 -0.31
N ILE A 164 -5.49 -7.04 -0.72
CA ILE A 164 -6.31 -6.26 0.21
C ILE A 164 -7.30 -7.18 0.95
N ALA A 165 -7.87 -8.17 0.27
CA ALA A 165 -8.74 -9.16 0.91
C ALA A 165 -7.98 -10.04 1.92
N HIS A 166 -6.74 -10.44 1.60
CA HIS A 166 -5.86 -11.15 2.52
C HIS A 166 -5.43 -10.29 3.71
N PHE A 167 -5.12 -9.01 3.46
CA PHE A 167 -4.79 -8.04 4.50
C PHE A 167 -5.88 -7.95 5.56
N ASP A 168 -7.16 -7.91 5.17
CA ASP A 168 -8.26 -7.86 6.12
C ASP A 168 -8.29 -9.10 7.06
N GLN A 169 -7.89 -10.27 6.58
CA GLN A 169 -7.76 -11.48 7.41
C GLN A 169 -6.57 -11.39 8.35
N VAL A 170 -5.42 -10.92 7.86
CA VAL A 170 -4.21 -10.73 8.66
C VAL A 170 -4.44 -9.69 9.76
N GLU A 171 -5.10 -8.58 9.44
CA GLU A 171 -5.45 -7.54 10.40
C GLU A 171 -6.33 -8.10 11.54
N ARG A 172 -7.33 -8.94 11.20
CA ARG A 172 -8.16 -9.62 12.21
C ARG A 172 -7.34 -10.60 13.05
N ALA A 173 -6.43 -11.36 12.46
CA ALA A 173 -5.59 -12.33 13.16
C ALA A 173 -4.51 -11.68 14.04
N LEU A 174 -4.20 -10.40 13.83
CA LEU A 174 -3.23 -9.63 14.63
C LEU A 174 -3.88 -8.79 15.74
N LYS A 175 -5.21 -8.65 15.76
CA LYS A 175 -5.93 -7.95 16.85
C LYS A 175 -6.07 -8.87 18.06
#